data_AF-A0A5S3R7G9-F1
#
_entry.id   AF-A0A5S3R7G9-F1
#
_cell.length_a   1.000
_cell.length_b   1.000
_cell.length_c   1.000
_cell.angle_alpha   90.00
_cell.angle_beta   90.00
_cell.angle_gamma   90.00
#
_symmetry.space_group_name_H-M   'P 1'
#
loop_
_entity.id
_entity.type
_entity.pdbx_description
1 polymer ?
#
loop_
_entity_poly.entity_id
_entity_poly.type
_entity_poly.pdbx_seq_one_letter_code
_entity_poly.pdbx_strand_id
1 'polypeptide(L)'
;MTRQRMKGILFTQAAVLVLWAVAFGIPGKAEASENVHNQFQVSEGVNYKDIRISNSSDNQALRVTEIDTSDKNTSVEIGFPEGLNKLLTTTSLALNYHSNDHRVVSAMNASFYHVGPRIPMYLISKDNKLTFGGQQVSDDRNNYVNEPIAFGINEHGNGMIDDYQLELNYTYQGEKFELATANRARLEDSVTLYTSAFGGRTTSTNEYGTEVVVATQRKPVLEFGSAYRGKVAAVRPYGETKSSEIPENGFVLSGHGKGLEQLADMEIGDEVSFEVDIDDKWKDSSFMMASGPMLVRMDKSTCR
;
A
#
# COMPACT_ATOMS: atom_id res chain seq x y z
N MET A 1 36.04 34.30 73.86
CA MET A 1 36.68 35.14 72.83
C MET A 1 37.98 34.45 72.44
N THR A 2 38.26 33.99 71.22
CA THR A 2 37.62 34.19 69.91
C THR A 2 38.14 33.11 68.96
N ARG A 3 37.25 32.57 68.12
CA ARG A 3 37.55 31.80 66.91
C ARG A 3 38.48 32.59 65.99
N GLN A 4 39.60 32.02 65.55
CA GLN A 4 40.14 32.10 64.17
C GLN A 4 41.61 31.66 64.18
N ARG A 5 41.87 30.43 63.75
CA ARG A 5 43.08 30.01 63.00
C ARG A 5 43.05 28.50 62.79
N MET A 6 42.27 28.06 61.80
CA MET A 6 42.44 26.76 61.14
C MET A 6 41.57 26.72 59.89
N LYS A 7 41.88 27.58 58.91
CA LYS A 7 41.39 27.47 57.53
C LYS A 7 42.41 28.13 56.59
N GLY A 8 43.48 27.42 56.34
CA GLY A 8 44.44 27.71 55.29
C GLY A 8 45.14 26.41 55.01
N ILE A 9 45.21 26.00 53.74
CA ILE A 9 45.66 24.69 53.25
C ILE A 9 44.54 23.62 53.23
N LEU A 10 43.46 23.89 52.49
CA LEU A 10 42.61 22.84 51.88
C LEU A 10 41.72 23.38 50.75
N PHE A 11 42.18 24.43 50.04
CA PHE A 11 41.41 25.06 48.95
C PHE A 11 42.20 25.25 47.65
N THR A 12 43.35 24.59 47.50
CA THR A 12 44.21 24.71 46.31
C THR A 12 44.41 23.41 45.54
N GLN A 13 43.66 22.35 45.84
CA GLN A 13 43.64 21.12 45.02
C GLN A 13 42.25 20.76 44.46
N ALA A 14 41.18 21.48 44.83
CA ALA A 14 39.85 21.27 44.24
C ALA A 14 39.59 22.12 42.98
N ALA A 15 40.42 23.14 42.69
CA ALA A 15 40.20 24.06 41.57
C ALA A 15 40.81 23.60 40.23
N VAL A 16 41.68 22.58 40.22
CA VAL A 16 42.31 22.08 38.98
C VAL A 16 41.61 20.86 38.40
N LEU A 17 40.77 20.16 39.16
CA LEU A 17 39.98 19.03 38.66
C LEU A 17 38.60 19.41 38.10
N VAL A 18 38.12 20.63 38.33
CA VAL A 18 36.86 21.13 37.74
C VAL A 18 37.07 21.71 36.34
N LEU A 19 38.32 22.00 35.95
CA LEU A 19 38.67 22.57 34.64
C LEU A 19 38.97 21.52 33.55
N TRP A 20 38.95 20.23 33.87
CA TRP A 20 39.03 19.14 32.88
C TRP A 20 37.68 18.43 32.64
N ALA A 21 36.70 18.61 33.52
CA ALA A 21 35.36 18.02 33.35
C ALA A 21 34.46 18.80 32.37
N VAL A 22 34.84 20.02 31.98
CA VAL A 22 34.10 20.84 31.00
C VAL A 22 34.60 20.60 29.56
N ALA A 23 35.73 19.92 29.36
CA ALA A 23 36.33 19.74 28.04
C ALA A 23 35.92 18.43 27.32
N PHE A 24 35.29 17.45 27.99
CA PHE A 24 35.04 16.12 27.39
C PHE A 24 33.70 15.46 27.76
N GLY A 25 32.71 16.21 28.25
CA GLY A 25 31.55 15.62 28.94
C GLY A 25 30.16 15.91 28.41
N ILE A 26 29.99 16.57 27.26
CA ILE A 26 28.67 16.69 26.63
C ILE A 26 28.81 16.08 25.24
N PRO A 27 28.26 14.89 24.96
CA PRO A 27 27.98 14.53 23.58
C PRO A 27 27.01 15.61 23.11
N GLY A 28 27.52 16.55 22.32
CA GLY A 28 26.67 17.45 21.57
C GLY A 28 25.78 16.54 20.76
N LYS A 29 24.50 16.44 21.14
CA LYS A 29 23.50 16.08 20.16
C LYS A 29 23.68 17.12 19.08
N ALA A 30 24.13 16.69 17.90
CA ALA A 30 23.89 17.45 16.70
C ALA A 30 22.37 17.43 16.53
N GLU A 31 21.66 18.28 17.28
CA GLU A 31 20.29 18.64 16.98
C GLU A 31 20.44 19.36 15.65
N ALA A 32 20.09 18.67 14.55
CA ALA A 32 19.98 19.33 13.28
C ALA A 32 18.96 20.46 13.52
N SER A 33 19.40 21.71 13.40
CA SER A 33 18.53 22.86 13.66
C SER A 33 17.44 22.87 12.59
N GLU A 34 16.29 22.27 12.89
CA GLU A 34 15.11 22.37 12.05
C GLU A 34 14.72 23.85 11.96
N ASN A 35 14.91 24.46 10.79
CA ASN A 35 14.49 25.82 10.53
C ASN A 35 13.23 25.79 9.67
N VAL A 36 12.10 26.18 10.24
CA VAL A 36 10.87 26.40 9.46
C VAL A 36 11.10 27.63 8.59
N HIS A 37 11.38 27.39 7.32
CA HIS A 37 11.67 28.42 6.33
C HIS A 37 10.38 29.13 5.86
N ASN A 38 9.29 28.38 5.72
CA ASN A 38 7.98 28.93 5.38
C ASN A 38 6.87 28.06 5.97
N GLN A 39 5.77 28.67 6.39
CA GLN A 39 4.55 27.95 6.78
C GLN A 39 3.32 28.82 6.51
N PHE A 40 2.24 28.21 6.07
CA PHE A 40 0.96 28.88 5.87
C PHE A 40 -0.20 27.88 5.88
N GLN A 41 -1.38 28.37 6.20
CA GLN A 41 -2.61 27.60 6.09
C GLN A 41 -3.05 27.57 4.61
N VAL A 42 -3.23 26.38 4.05
CA VAL A 42 -3.64 26.18 2.65
C VAL A 42 -5.17 26.28 2.53
N SER A 43 -5.87 25.67 3.48
CA SER A 43 -7.33 25.70 3.62
C SER A 43 -7.73 25.46 5.08
N GLU A 44 -9.02 25.47 5.38
CA GLU A 44 -9.52 24.83 6.61
C GLU A 44 -9.03 23.36 6.63
N GLY A 45 -8.57 22.90 7.80
CA GLY A 45 -8.03 21.55 7.98
C GLY A 45 -6.64 21.27 7.35
N VAL A 46 -6.04 22.17 6.56
CA VAL A 46 -4.77 21.88 5.86
C VAL A 46 -3.71 22.97 6.07
N ASN A 47 -2.54 22.57 6.56
CA ASN A 47 -1.38 23.44 6.76
C ASN A 47 -0.18 22.95 5.96
N TYR A 48 0.62 23.89 5.47
CA TYR A 48 1.87 23.62 4.78
C TYR A 48 3.07 24.11 5.59
N LYS A 49 4.16 23.34 5.59
CA LYS A 49 5.47 23.69 6.16
C LYS A 49 6.61 23.35 5.19
N ASP A 50 7.53 24.28 5.02
CA ASP A 50 8.84 24.10 4.37
C ASP A 50 9.91 24.13 5.46
N ILE A 51 10.50 22.97 5.74
CA ILE A 51 11.52 22.79 6.76
C ILE A 51 12.87 22.63 6.06
N ARG A 52 13.84 23.44 6.48
CA ARG A 52 15.22 23.37 6.02
C ARG A 52 16.09 22.81 7.12
N ILE A 53 16.79 21.73 6.78
CA ILE A 53 17.74 21.08 7.67
C ILE A 53 19.11 21.27 7.05
N SER A 54 19.95 22.06 7.72
CA SER A 54 21.34 22.26 7.35
C SER A 54 22.21 21.74 8.47
N ASN A 55 23.10 20.79 8.13
CA ASN A 55 24.19 20.37 9.02
C ASN A 55 25.53 20.58 8.30
N SER A 56 26.65 20.17 8.92
CA SER A 56 28.00 20.39 8.35
C SER A 56 28.26 19.70 7.01
N SER A 57 27.39 18.77 6.59
CA SER A 57 27.64 17.86 5.47
C SER A 57 26.50 17.81 4.45
N ASP A 58 25.27 18.12 4.88
CA ASP A 58 24.07 17.99 4.05
C ASP A 58 23.12 19.18 4.22
N ASN A 59 22.50 19.57 3.10
CA ASN A 59 21.38 20.49 3.06
C ASN A 59 20.14 19.73 2.56
N GLN A 60 19.12 19.63 3.40
CA GLN A 60 17.86 18.96 3.09
C GLN A 60 16.69 19.95 3.15
N ALA A 61 15.66 19.68 2.36
CA ALA A 61 14.41 20.42 2.35
C ALA A 61 13.25 19.44 2.46
N LEU A 62 12.42 19.62 3.49
CA LEU A 62 11.20 18.85 3.68
C LEU A 62 10.00 19.74 3.42
N ARG A 63 9.11 19.27 2.55
CA ARG A 63 7.82 19.91 2.28
C ARG A 63 6.75 19.04 2.91
N VAL A 64 6.10 19.57 3.95
CA VAL A 64 5.14 18.84 4.78
C VAL A 64 3.76 19.45 4.58
N THR A 65 2.77 18.61 4.31
CA THR A 65 1.36 18.97 4.39
C THR A 65 0.77 18.26 5.61
N GLU A 66 0.24 19.03 6.55
CA GLU A 66 -0.49 18.53 7.70
C GLU A 66 -1.99 18.60 7.40
N ILE A 67 -2.69 17.49 7.60
CA ILE A 67 -4.10 17.33 7.22
C ILE A 67 -4.87 16.90 8.47
N ASP A 68 -5.86 17.70 8.86
CA ASP A 68 -6.84 17.36 9.87
C ASP A 68 -7.97 16.55 9.23
N THR A 69 -7.95 15.25 9.48
CA THR A 69 -8.95 14.31 8.96
C THR A 69 -10.30 14.37 9.70
N SER A 70 -10.39 15.15 10.77
CA SER A 70 -11.65 15.41 11.47
C SER A 70 -12.44 16.58 10.88
N ASP A 71 -11.81 17.41 10.04
CA ASP A 71 -12.49 18.47 9.31
C ASP A 71 -13.43 17.88 8.24
N LYS A 72 -14.69 18.34 8.24
CA LYS A 72 -15.75 17.74 7.40
C LYS A 72 -15.60 18.05 5.92
N ASN A 73 -14.80 19.04 5.56
CA ASN A 73 -14.58 19.47 4.18
C ASN A 73 -13.21 19.04 3.66
N THR A 74 -12.44 18.30 4.47
CA THR A 74 -11.07 17.87 4.15
C THR A 74 -11.03 16.35 4.10
N SER A 75 -10.61 15.81 2.96
CA SER A 75 -10.41 14.38 2.77
C SER A 75 -9.00 14.10 2.23
N VAL A 76 -8.54 12.87 2.45
CA VAL A 76 -7.39 12.31 1.75
C VAL A 76 -7.91 11.24 0.81
N GLU A 77 -7.49 11.30 -0.45
CA GLU A 77 -7.90 10.36 -1.49
C GLU A 77 -6.70 9.76 -2.20
N ILE A 78 -6.88 8.54 -2.72
CA ILE A 78 -5.98 7.98 -3.71
C ILE A 78 -6.44 8.33 -5.13
N GLY A 79 -5.50 8.81 -5.93
CA GLY A 79 -5.68 9.05 -7.35
C GLY A 79 -4.83 8.10 -8.19
N PHE A 80 -5.39 7.66 -9.31
CA PHE A 80 -4.65 6.99 -10.39
C PHE A 80 -5.26 7.40 -11.75
N PRO A 81 -4.48 7.35 -12.85
CA PRO A 81 -5.00 7.61 -14.18
C PRO A 81 -6.12 6.64 -14.58
N GLU A 82 -6.92 7.02 -15.58
CA GLU A 82 -7.88 6.10 -16.20
C GLU A 82 -7.15 4.93 -16.87
N GLY A 83 -7.11 3.80 -16.17
CA GLY A 83 -6.30 2.63 -16.50
C GLY A 83 -4.99 2.62 -15.71
N LEU A 84 -4.76 1.55 -14.95
CA LEU A 84 -3.60 1.38 -14.07
C LEU A 84 -2.27 1.25 -14.81
N ASN A 85 -2.28 1.03 -16.12
CA ASN A 85 -1.09 0.91 -16.97
C ASN A 85 -0.63 2.26 -17.58
N LYS A 86 -1.15 3.38 -17.07
CA LYS A 86 -0.80 4.74 -17.52
C LYS A 86 -0.10 5.51 -16.42
N LEU A 87 0.76 6.45 -16.82
CA LEU A 87 1.47 7.34 -15.92
C LEU A 87 1.07 8.79 -16.19
N LEU A 88 0.85 9.54 -15.12
CA LEU A 88 0.70 10.98 -15.12
C LEU A 88 1.63 11.56 -14.05
N THR A 89 2.10 12.78 -14.26
CA THR A 89 2.79 13.51 -13.18
C THR A 89 1.82 13.78 -12.03
N THR A 90 2.31 13.87 -10.80
CA THR A 90 1.49 14.21 -9.62
C THR A 90 0.67 15.48 -9.86
N THR A 91 1.27 16.50 -10.49
CA THR A 91 0.59 17.75 -10.83
C THR A 91 -0.51 17.54 -11.86
N SER A 92 -0.27 16.78 -12.93
CA SER A 92 -1.29 16.49 -13.94
C SER A 92 -2.46 15.71 -13.34
N LEU A 93 -2.19 14.72 -12.49
CA LEU A 93 -3.23 13.93 -11.84
C LEU A 93 -4.04 14.77 -10.84
N ALA A 94 -3.37 15.62 -10.05
CA ALA A 94 -4.02 16.57 -9.15
C ALA A 94 -4.94 17.53 -9.91
N LEU A 95 -4.50 18.05 -11.06
CA LEU A 95 -5.33 18.91 -11.91
C LEU A 95 -6.52 18.17 -12.51
N ASN A 96 -6.40 16.88 -12.84
CA ASN A 96 -7.51 16.08 -13.33
C ASN A 96 -8.59 15.83 -12.26
N TYR A 97 -8.18 15.73 -10.99
CA TYR A 97 -9.10 15.57 -9.86
C TYR A 97 -9.66 16.91 -9.39
N HIS A 98 -9.02 18.02 -9.73
CA HIS A 98 -9.45 19.36 -9.36
C HIS A 98 -10.64 19.83 -10.21
N SER A 99 -11.75 20.12 -9.55
CA SER A 99 -12.97 20.65 -10.14
C SER A 99 -13.61 21.73 -9.25
N ASN A 100 -14.76 22.27 -9.65
CA ASN A 100 -15.45 23.28 -8.84
C ASN A 100 -15.91 22.73 -7.47
N ASP A 101 -16.35 21.48 -7.44
CA ASP A 101 -16.91 20.81 -6.25
C ASP A 101 -15.90 19.90 -5.55
N HIS A 102 -14.67 19.77 -6.09
CA HIS A 102 -13.59 18.99 -5.50
C HIS A 102 -12.25 19.71 -5.70
N ARG A 103 -11.75 20.37 -4.66
CA ARG A 103 -10.53 21.19 -4.73
C ARG A 103 -9.34 20.41 -4.19
N VAL A 104 -8.46 19.97 -5.10
CA VAL A 104 -7.15 19.43 -4.71
C VAL A 104 -6.24 20.56 -4.25
N VAL A 105 -5.89 20.58 -2.96
CA VAL A 105 -5.03 21.60 -2.33
C VAL A 105 -3.58 21.14 -2.10
N SER A 106 -3.34 19.83 -2.09
CA SER A 106 -2.02 19.22 -2.00
C SER A 106 -2.04 17.84 -2.67
N ALA A 107 -0.90 17.39 -3.18
CA ALA A 107 -0.72 16.08 -3.76
C ALA A 107 0.74 15.63 -3.67
N MET A 108 0.96 14.34 -3.51
CA MET A 108 2.29 13.70 -3.51
C MET A 108 2.27 12.42 -4.34
N ASN A 109 3.43 12.00 -4.85
CA ASN A 109 3.56 10.65 -5.36
C ASN A 109 3.44 9.64 -4.21
N ALA A 110 2.99 8.44 -4.52
CA ALA A 110 2.52 7.49 -3.53
C ALA A 110 3.32 6.17 -3.60
N SER A 111 2.75 5.07 -4.09
CA SER A 111 3.42 3.76 -4.15
C SER A 111 4.30 3.57 -5.40
N PHE A 112 5.04 2.46 -5.41
CA PHE A 112 5.91 2.05 -6.50
C PHE A 112 5.13 1.46 -7.68
N TYR A 113 5.72 1.59 -8.87
CA TYR A 113 5.21 1.03 -10.10
C TYR A 113 6.38 0.48 -10.94
N HIS A 114 6.09 -0.52 -11.76
CA HIS A 114 7.07 -1.05 -12.72
C HIS A 114 7.20 -0.09 -13.90
N VAL A 115 8.39 0.45 -14.17
CA VAL A 115 8.61 1.46 -15.22
C VAL A 115 8.32 0.93 -16.64
N GLY A 116 8.71 -0.31 -16.94
CA GLY A 116 8.49 -0.93 -18.25
C GLY A 116 7.01 -1.12 -18.60
N PRO A 117 6.29 -2.00 -17.88
CA PRO A 117 4.86 -2.25 -18.11
C PRO A 117 3.94 -1.13 -17.58
N ARG A 118 4.47 -0.16 -16.81
CA ARG A 118 3.77 1.02 -16.27
C ARG A 118 2.58 0.68 -15.37
N ILE A 119 2.67 -0.42 -14.63
CA ILE A 119 1.63 -0.89 -13.71
C ILE A 119 2.08 -0.74 -12.25
N PRO A 120 1.15 -0.59 -11.29
CA PRO A 120 1.48 -0.60 -9.86
C PRO A 120 2.23 -1.88 -9.47
N MET A 121 3.08 -1.77 -8.46
CA MET A 121 3.76 -2.94 -7.90
C MET A 121 2.98 -3.58 -6.78
N TYR A 122 2.32 -2.77 -5.95
CA TYR A 122 1.72 -3.20 -4.70
C TYR A 122 0.20 -3.12 -4.73
N LEU A 123 -0.44 -3.78 -3.77
CA LEU A 123 -1.89 -3.76 -3.60
C LEU A 123 -2.43 -2.34 -3.55
N ILE A 124 -3.53 -2.11 -4.27
CA ILE A 124 -4.33 -0.88 -4.19
C ILE A 124 -5.79 -1.29 -3.97
N SER A 125 -6.43 -0.72 -2.96
CA SER A 125 -7.87 -0.74 -2.79
C SER A 125 -8.42 0.69 -2.79
N LYS A 126 -9.67 0.83 -3.24
CA LYS A 126 -10.42 2.08 -3.18
C LYS A 126 -11.89 1.74 -2.97
N ASP A 127 -12.57 2.47 -2.09
CA ASP A 127 -13.99 2.33 -1.78
C ASP A 127 -14.37 0.86 -1.45
N ASN A 128 -13.64 0.26 -0.50
CA ASN A 128 -13.74 -1.14 -0.09
C ASN A 128 -13.53 -2.18 -1.21
N LYS A 129 -12.92 -1.80 -2.34
CA LYS A 129 -12.74 -2.69 -3.50
C LYS A 129 -11.28 -2.88 -3.87
N LEU A 130 -10.90 -4.13 -4.14
CA LEU A 130 -9.61 -4.48 -4.70
C LEU A 130 -9.49 -3.89 -6.12
N THR A 131 -8.67 -2.86 -6.24
CA THR A 131 -8.36 -2.20 -7.51
C THR A 131 -7.18 -2.87 -8.21
N PHE A 132 -6.18 -3.29 -7.43
CA PHE A 132 -5.01 -4.02 -7.93
C PHE A 132 -4.47 -4.97 -6.87
N GLY A 133 -4.23 -6.24 -7.22
CA GLY A 133 -3.77 -7.28 -6.29
C GLY A 133 -2.32 -7.19 -5.83
N GLY A 134 -1.51 -6.32 -6.44
CA GLY A 134 -0.08 -6.27 -6.17
C GLY A 134 0.70 -7.44 -6.78
N GLN A 135 2.03 -7.37 -6.67
CA GLN A 135 2.95 -8.48 -6.87
C GLN A 135 2.92 -9.40 -5.64
N GLN A 136 3.19 -10.69 -5.84
CA GLN A 136 3.39 -11.62 -4.75
C GLN A 136 4.50 -11.10 -3.83
N VAL A 137 4.17 -10.99 -2.54
CA VAL A 137 5.14 -10.65 -1.49
C VAL A 137 6.23 -11.71 -1.49
N SER A 138 7.48 -11.27 -1.50
CA SER A 138 8.61 -12.17 -1.56
C SER A 138 8.96 -12.67 -0.16
N ASP A 139 9.16 -13.98 -0.02
CA ASP A 139 9.68 -14.59 1.22
C ASP A 139 11.14 -14.18 1.51
N ASP A 140 11.85 -13.62 0.51
CA ASP A 140 13.21 -13.13 0.70
C ASP A 140 13.18 -11.75 1.37
N ARG A 141 13.70 -11.70 2.59
CA ARG A 141 13.81 -10.47 3.39
C ARG A 141 14.71 -9.41 2.75
N ASN A 142 15.55 -9.77 1.77
CA ASN A 142 16.36 -8.81 1.01
C ASN A 142 15.62 -8.19 -0.17
N ASN A 143 14.42 -8.68 -0.48
CA ASN A 143 13.57 -8.09 -1.50
C ASN A 143 12.84 -6.87 -0.93
N TYR A 144 12.67 -5.84 -1.75
CA TYR A 144 11.99 -4.60 -1.36
C TYR A 144 10.47 -4.78 -1.22
N VAL A 145 9.92 -5.92 -1.68
CA VAL A 145 8.51 -6.35 -1.59
C VAL A 145 8.33 -7.44 -0.51
N ASN A 146 8.97 -7.31 0.65
CA ASN A 146 9.05 -8.40 1.66
C ASN A 146 8.05 -8.28 2.83
N GLU A 147 7.38 -7.13 3.02
CA GLU A 147 6.41 -6.95 4.11
C GLU A 147 5.07 -6.40 3.59
N PRO A 148 3.93 -7.03 3.95
CA PRO A 148 2.61 -6.60 3.49
C PRO A 148 2.14 -5.40 4.31
N ILE A 149 2.75 -4.23 4.12
CA ILE A 149 2.40 -3.00 4.83
C ILE A 149 1.68 -2.04 3.90
N ALA A 150 0.61 -1.41 4.40
CA ALA A 150 -0.16 -0.42 3.67
C ALA A 150 -0.37 0.86 4.47
N PHE A 151 -0.57 1.95 3.73
CA PHE A 151 -1.12 3.21 4.24
C PHE A 151 -2.52 3.41 3.65
N GLY A 152 -3.44 3.94 4.45
CA GLY A 152 -4.78 4.27 3.95
C GLY A 152 -5.60 5.11 4.92
N ILE A 153 -6.86 5.34 4.53
CA ILE A 153 -7.88 5.99 5.35
C ILE A 153 -8.94 4.95 5.68
N ASN A 154 -9.12 4.64 6.96
CA ASN A 154 -10.08 3.62 7.41
C ASN A 154 -11.54 4.12 7.33
N GLU A 155 -12.49 3.23 7.66
CA GLU A 155 -13.93 3.53 7.65
C GLU A 155 -14.35 4.73 8.53
N HIS A 156 -13.51 5.11 9.50
CA HIS A 156 -13.74 6.24 10.40
C HIS A 156 -13.09 7.55 9.92
N GLY A 157 -12.49 7.55 8.73
CA GLY A 157 -11.78 8.70 8.19
C GLY A 157 -10.37 8.91 8.74
N ASN A 158 -9.84 7.98 9.56
CA ASN A 158 -8.53 8.13 10.18
C ASN A 158 -7.42 7.52 9.30
N GLY A 159 -6.27 8.18 9.27
CA GLY A 159 -5.05 7.64 8.68
C GLY A 159 -4.53 6.42 9.44
N MET A 160 -4.19 5.36 8.71
CA MET A 160 -3.66 4.12 9.26
C MET A 160 -2.44 3.66 8.44
N ILE A 161 -1.39 3.20 9.14
CA ILE A 161 -0.26 2.46 8.55
C ILE A 161 -0.17 1.16 9.32
N ASP A 162 -0.41 0.04 8.64
CA ASP A 162 -0.30 -1.27 9.29
C ASP A 162 -0.07 -2.40 8.29
N ASP A 163 0.17 -3.61 8.80
CA ASP A 163 0.17 -4.82 7.97
C ASP A 163 -1.21 -5.09 7.37
N TYR A 164 -1.31 -5.92 6.34
CA TYR A 164 -2.57 -6.38 5.77
C TYR A 164 -2.50 -7.86 5.40
N GLN A 165 -3.67 -8.51 5.34
CA GLN A 165 -3.81 -9.87 4.84
C GLN A 165 -4.92 -9.92 3.79
N LEU A 166 -4.51 -9.91 2.52
CA LEU A 166 -5.45 -10.11 1.41
C LEU A 166 -5.84 -11.59 1.35
N GLU A 167 -7.14 -11.87 1.35
CA GLU A 167 -7.67 -13.20 1.12
C GLU A 167 -8.31 -13.25 -0.26
N LEU A 168 -7.70 -14.00 -1.18
CA LEU A 168 -8.23 -14.21 -2.51
C LEU A 168 -8.25 -15.71 -2.77
N ASN A 169 -9.44 -16.31 -2.83
CA ASN A 169 -9.58 -17.76 -2.89
C ASN A 169 -10.70 -18.18 -3.84
N TYR A 170 -10.56 -19.35 -4.44
CA TYR A 170 -11.67 -20.05 -5.07
C TYR A 170 -11.96 -21.36 -4.37
N THR A 171 -13.20 -21.82 -4.47
CA THR A 171 -13.66 -23.10 -3.92
C THR A 171 -14.19 -23.98 -5.04
N TYR A 172 -13.71 -25.21 -5.09
CA TYR A 172 -14.14 -26.26 -6.02
C TYR A 172 -14.27 -27.58 -5.27
N GLN A 173 -15.39 -28.29 -5.47
CA GLN A 173 -15.71 -29.54 -4.76
C GLN A 173 -15.58 -29.49 -3.22
N GLY A 174 -15.75 -28.31 -2.63
CA GLY A 174 -15.64 -28.09 -1.18
C GLY A 174 -14.21 -27.83 -0.69
N GLU A 175 -13.21 -27.90 -1.56
CA GLU A 175 -11.83 -27.52 -1.27
C GLU A 175 -11.57 -26.07 -1.65
N LYS A 176 -10.82 -25.36 -0.80
CA LYS A 176 -10.46 -23.95 -0.96
C LYS A 176 -9.02 -23.84 -1.45
N PHE A 177 -8.82 -23.07 -2.51
CA PHE A 177 -7.55 -22.85 -3.17
C PHE A 177 -7.23 -21.35 -3.24
N GLU A 178 -5.97 -21.01 -3.00
CA GLU A 178 -5.49 -19.62 -3.05
C GLU A 178 -5.36 -19.15 -4.51
N LEU A 179 -5.80 -17.92 -4.76
CA LEU A 179 -5.57 -17.19 -6.00
C LEU A 179 -4.39 -16.25 -5.77
N ALA A 180 -3.37 -16.32 -6.62
CA ALA A 180 -2.19 -15.47 -6.44
C ALA A 180 -2.49 -13.98 -6.71
N THR A 181 -3.44 -13.68 -7.59
CA THR A 181 -3.83 -12.30 -7.91
C THR A 181 -5.13 -12.24 -8.74
N ALA A 182 -5.63 -11.02 -8.96
CA ALA A 182 -6.79 -10.74 -9.79
C ALA A 182 -6.52 -9.62 -10.81
N ASN A 183 -7.16 -9.70 -11.98
CA ASN A 183 -7.22 -8.67 -13.03
C ASN A 183 -5.85 -8.10 -13.43
N ARG A 184 -4.87 -8.98 -13.61
CA ARG A 184 -3.56 -8.64 -14.18
C ARG A 184 -3.05 -9.79 -15.04
N ALA A 185 -1.89 -9.60 -15.67
CA ALA A 185 -1.23 -10.65 -16.42
C ALA A 185 -1.04 -11.91 -15.57
N ARG A 186 -1.29 -13.08 -16.19
CA ARG A 186 -1.16 -14.40 -15.56
C ARG A 186 0.23 -14.55 -14.95
N LEU A 187 0.27 -14.98 -13.70
CA LEU A 187 1.51 -15.31 -13.00
C LEU A 187 1.92 -16.76 -13.26
N GLU A 188 3.21 -17.03 -13.17
CA GLU A 188 3.74 -18.40 -13.26
C GLU A 188 3.35 -19.20 -11.99
N ASP A 189 3.38 -20.53 -12.10
CA ASP A 189 3.12 -21.50 -11.02
C ASP A 189 1.92 -21.21 -10.08
N SER A 190 0.85 -20.61 -10.61
CA SER A 190 -0.29 -20.15 -9.81
C SER A 190 -1.59 -20.05 -10.62
N VAL A 191 -2.68 -19.70 -9.94
CA VAL A 191 -3.98 -19.36 -10.55
C VAL A 191 -4.22 -17.85 -10.44
N THR A 192 -4.56 -17.22 -11.57
CA THR A 192 -4.94 -15.81 -11.66
C THR A 192 -6.43 -15.67 -11.97
N LEU A 193 -7.13 -14.82 -11.23
CA LEU A 193 -8.54 -14.49 -11.44
C LEU A 193 -8.70 -13.35 -12.47
N TYR A 194 -9.57 -13.52 -13.46
CA TYR A 194 -10.00 -12.44 -14.36
C TYR A 194 -11.49 -12.20 -14.23
N THR A 195 -11.86 -10.93 -14.14
CA THR A 195 -13.23 -10.44 -14.15
C THR A 195 -13.34 -9.31 -15.17
N SER A 196 -14.54 -8.80 -15.43
CA SER A 196 -14.73 -7.67 -16.35
C SER A 196 -14.00 -6.39 -15.91
N ALA A 197 -13.53 -6.31 -14.65
CA ALA A 197 -12.66 -5.23 -14.18
C ALA A 197 -11.21 -5.30 -14.71
N PHE A 198 -10.81 -6.37 -15.42
CA PHE A 198 -9.51 -6.44 -16.10
C PHE A 198 -9.34 -5.37 -17.21
N GLY A 199 -10.45 -4.83 -17.73
CA GLY A 199 -10.46 -3.82 -18.79
C GLY A 199 -10.33 -4.37 -20.22
N GLY A 200 -9.93 -5.64 -20.38
CA GLY A 200 -9.94 -6.36 -21.65
C GLY A 200 -11.20 -7.23 -21.83
N ARG A 201 -11.60 -7.49 -23.08
CA ARG A 201 -12.67 -8.47 -23.41
C ARG A 201 -12.22 -9.93 -23.24
N THR A 202 -10.92 -10.17 -23.29
CA THR A 202 -10.31 -11.49 -23.13
C THR A 202 -9.19 -11.42 -22.11
N THR A 203 -8.77 -12.58 -21.60
CA THR A 203 -7.65 -12.69 -20.64
C THR A 203 -6.30 -12.29 -21.24
N SER A 204 -6.20 -12.21 -22.58
CA SER A 204 -4.95 -11.88 -23.32
C SER A 204 -3.77 -12.77 -22.93
N THR A 205 -4.03 -14.03 -22.57
CA THR A 205 -3.01 -15.02 -22.18
C THR A 205 -2.57 -15.89 -23.36
N ASN A 206 -1.40 -16.52 -23.22
CA ASN A 206 -0.82 -17.44 -24.19
C ASN A 206 -1.23 -18.92 -23.92
N GLU A 207 -0.70 -19.84 -24.73
CA GLU A 207 -0.97 -21.27 -24.74
C GLU A 207 -0.42 -22.05 -23.52
N TYR A 208 0.49 -21.46 -22.74
CA TYR A 208 1.15 -22.12 -21.59
C TYR A 208 0.27 -22.18 -20.34
N GLY A 209 -1.05 -22.31 -20.49
CA GLY A 209 -1.99 -22.31 -19.36
C GLY A 209 -3.38 -22.82 -19.70
N THR A 210 -4.08 -23.36 -18.71
CA THR A 210 -5.50 -23.76 -18.78
C THR A 210 -6.35 -22.62 -18.25
N GLU A 211 -7.54 -22.42 -18.83
CA GLU A 211 -8.51 -21.44 -18.33
C GLU A 211 -9.88 -22.05 -18.12
N VAL A 212 -10.50 -21.73 -16.99
CA VAL A 212 -11.86 -22.16 -16.65
C VAL A 212 -12.75 -20.92 -16.62
N VAL A 213 -13.69 -20.85 -17.56
CA VAL A 213 -14.65 -19.74 -17.67
C VAL A 213 -15.89 -20.11 -16.86
N VAL A 214 -16.24 -19.28 -15.89
CA VAL A 214 -17.36 -19.50 -14.98
C VAL A 214 -18.43 -18.43 -15.19
N ALA A 215 -19.65 -18.87 -15.50
CA ALA A 215 -20.82 -18.00 -15.60
C ALA A 215 -21.52 -17.88 -14.24
N THR A 216 -21.85 -16.66 -13.85
CA THR A 216 -22.49 -16.32 -12.57
C THR A 216 -23.81 -15.58 -12.81
N GLN A 217 -24.61 -15.40 -11.76
CA GLN A 217 -25.89 -14.71 -11.87
C GLN A 217 -25.76 -13.18 -12.00
N ARG A 218 -24.64 -12.61 -11.52
CA ARG A 218 -24.39 -11.17 -11.48
C ARG A 218 -22.91 -10.88 -11.74
N LYS A 219 -22.64 -9.73 -12.34
CA LYS A 219 -21.27 -9.20 -12.54
C LYS A 219 -20.46 -9.23 -11.24
N PRO A 220 -19.28 -9.88 -11.25
CA PRO A 220 -18.37 -9.79 -10.12
C PRO A 220 -17.81 -8.38 -9.92
N VAL A 221 -17.88 -7.91 -8.68
CA VAL A 221 -17.23 -6.71 -8.16
C VAL A 221 -16.35 -7.17 -7.01
N LEU A 222 -15.04 -6.87 -7.07
CA LEU A 222 -14.05 -7.31 -6.09
C LEU A 222 -14.09 -6.46 -4.82
N GLU A 223 -15.27 -6.34 -4.21
CA GLU A 223 -15.48 -5.67 -2.93
C GLU A 223 -15.10 -6.62 -1.79
N PHE A 224 -14.38 -6.14 -0.78
CA PHE A 224 -13.96 -7.02 0.33
C PHE A 224 -15.17 -7.56 1.09
N GLY A 225 -15.12 -8.85 1.44
CA GLY A 225 -16.23 -9.61 2.00
C GLY A 225 -17.22 -10.13 0.95
N SER A 226 -16.97 -9.89 -0.34
CA SER A 226 -17.84 -10.41 -1.41
C SER A 226 -17.44 -11.81 -1.86
N ALA A 227 -18.47 -12.59 -2.21
CA ALA A 227 -18.31 -13.91 -2.81
C ALA A 227 -19.24 -14.06 -4.03
N TYR A 228 -18.76 -14.82 -5.01
CA TYR A 228 -19.48 -15.12 -6.24
C TYR A 228 -19.43 -16.61 -6.52
N ARG A 229 -20.58 -17.16 -6.89
CA ARG A 229 -20.75 -18.57 -7.25
C ARG A 229 -21.33 -18.67 -8.65
N GLY A 230 -20.86 -19.64 -9.40
CA GLY A 230 -21.28 -19.86 -10.77
C GLY A 230 -21.03 -21.29 -11.24
N LYS A 231 -21.34 -21.51 -12.52
CA LYS A 231 -21.08 -22.78 -13.19
C LYS A 231 -20.01 -22.63 -14.27
N VAL A 232 -19.14 -23.62 -14.39
CA VAL A 232 -18.18 -23.70 -15.49
C VAL A 232 -18.96 -23.72 -16.80
N ALA A 233 -18.73 -22.72 -17.63
CA ALA A 233 -19.36 -22.55 -18.93
C ALA A 233 -18.46 -23.01 -20.08
N ALA A 234 -17.13 -22.91 -19.90
CA ALA A 234 -16.14 -23.38 -20.85
C ALA A 234 -14.82 -23.68 -20.15
N VAL A 235 -14.04 -24.60 -20.74
CA VAL A 235 -12.66 -24.87 -20.34
C VAL A 235 -11.78 -24.72 -21.58
N ARG A 236 -10.76 -23.88 -21.47
CA ARG A 236 -9.70 -23.73 -22.47
C ARG A 236 -8.52 -24.61 -22.04
N PRO A 237 -8.21 -25.69 -22.77
CA PRO A 237 -7.11 -26.57 -22.40
C PRO A 237 -5.74 -25.92 -22.62
N TYR A 238 -4.72 -26.49 -21.99
CA TYR A 238 -3.32 -26.18 -22.27
C TYR A 238 -2.99 -26.40 -23.77
N GLY A 239 -2.15 -25.53 -24.33
CA GLY A 239 -1.75 -25.58 -25.74
C GLY A 239 -2.66 -24.80 -26.69
N GLU A 240 -3.83 -24.35 -26.24
CA GLU A 240 -4.72 -23.51 -27.03
C GLU A 240 -4.22 -22.06 -27.09
N THR A 241 -4.05 -21.52 -28.30
CA THR A 241 -3.50 -20.16 -28.51
C THR A 241 -4.54 -19.05 -28.36
N LYS A 242 -5.83 -19.37 -28.47
CA LYS A 242 -6.91 -18.37 -28.35
C LYS A 242 -7.24 -18.09 -26.88
N SER A 243 -7.04 -16.84 -26.44
CA SER A 243 -7.43 -16.40 -25.09
C SER A 243 -8.93 -16.53 -24.83
N SER A 244 -9.32 -16.85 -23.59
CA SER A 244 -10.74 -16.93 -23.20
C SER A 244 -11.40 -15.56 -23.17
N GLU A 245 -12.66 -15.51 -23.59
CA GLU A 245 -13.52 -14.34 -23.36
C GLU A 245 -13.88 -14.23 -21.88
N ILE A 246 -13.80 -13.02 -21.33
CA ILE A 246 -14.19 -12.76 -19.95
C ILE A 246 -15.69 -12.44 -19.95
N PRO A 247 -16.54 -13.27 -19.32
CA PRO A 247 -17.99 -13.03 -19.29
C PRO A 247 -18.32 -11.80 -18.43
N GLU A 248 -19.27 -10.99 -18.87
CA GLU A 248 -19.71 -9.80 -18.11
C GLU A 248 -20.27 -10.21 -16.73
N ASN A 249 -21.11 -11.25 -16.72
CA ASN A 249 -21.64 -11.88 -15.51
C ASN A 249 -20.85 -13.15 -15.20
N GLY A 250 -19.55 -13.02 -14.95
CA GLY A 250 -18.74 -14.16 -14.54
C GLY A 250 -17.27 -13.83 -14.39
N PHE A 251 -16.46 -14.88 -14.39
CA PHE A 251 -15.03 -14.77 -14.20
C PHE A 251 -14.29 -15.89 -14.94
N VAL A 252 -12.97 -15.75 -15.06
CA VAL A 252 -12.08 -16.78 -15.60
C VAL A 252 -10.99 -17.08 -14.57
N LEU A 253 -10.78 -18.36 -14.27
CA LEU A 253 -9.60 -18.82 -13.54
C LEU A 253 -8.54 -19.25 -14.56
N SER A 254 -7.37 -18.63 -14.54
CA SER A 254 -6.28 -18.92 -15.48
C SER A 254 -5.10 -19.53 -14.73
N GLY A 255 -4.88 -20.82 -14.92
CA GLY A 255 -3.84 -21.60 -14.26
C GLY A 255 -2.57 -21.73 -15.11
N HIS A 256 -1.41 -21.59 -14.48
CA HIS A 256 -0.09 -21.88 -15.03
C HIS A 256 0.71 -22.74 -14.06
N GLY A 257 1.59 -23.62 -14.57
CA GLY A 257 2.43 -24.48 -13.72
C GLY A 257 1.60 -25.27 -12.72
N LYS A 258 1.83 -25.08 -11.42
CA LYS A 258 1.00 -25.70 -10.35
C LYS A 258 -0.49 -25.41 -10.49
N GLY A 259 -0.88 -24.24 -10.99
CA GLY A 259 -2.27 -23.89 -11.26
C GLY A 259 -2.92 -24.72 -12.35
N LEU A 260 -2.16 -25.44 -13.19
CA LEU A 260 -2.71 -26.40 -14.15
C LEU A 260 -3.34 -27.58 -13.43
N GLU A 261 -2.64 -28.15 -12.45
CA GLU A 261 -3.09 -29.30 -11.68
C GLU A 261 -4.33 -28.96 -10.86
N GLN A 262 -4.38 -27.76 -10.27
CA GLN A 262 -5.54 -27.33 -9.47
C GLN A 262 -6.82 -27.14 -10.29
N LEU A 263 -6.70 -26.88 -11.60
CA LEU A 263 -7.84 -26.67 -12.50
C LEU A 263 -8.13 -27.89 -13.39
N ALA A 264 -7.33 -28.96 -13.28
CA ALA A 264 -7.33 -30.08 -14.24
C ALA A 264 -8.67 -30.84 -14.28
N ASP A 265 -9.31 -31.00 -13.12
CA ASP A 265 -10.52 -31.80 -12.95
C ASP A 265 -11.80 -31.00 -13.08
N MET A 266 -11.74 -29.72 -13.49
CA MET A 266 -12.93 -28.90 -13.69
C MET A 266 -13.57 -29.17 -15.04
N GLU A 267 -14.86 -29.53 -15.02
CA GLU A 267 -15.65 -29.83 -16.21
C GLU A 267 -16.80 -28.83 -16.40
N ILE A 268 -17.33 -28.76 -17.62
CA ILE A 268 -18.48 -27.90 -17.93
C ILE A 268 -19.69 -28.32 -17.09
N GLY A 269 -20.30 -27.35 -16.42
CA GLY A 269 -21.46 -27.55 -15.55
C GLY A 269 -21.13 -27.61 -14.06
N ASP A 270 -19.85 -27.77 -13.71
CA ASP A 270 -19.38 -27.80 -12.33
C ASP A 270 -19.59 -26.47 -11.62
N GLU A 271 -19.80 -26.55 -10.31
CA GLU A 271 -19.95 -25.36 -9.48
C GLU A 271 -18.59 -24.88 -8.96
N VAL A 272 -18.30 -23.60 -9.19
CA VAL A 272 -17.10 -22.93 -8.70
C VAL A 272 -17.53 -21.63 -8.04
N SER A 273 -16.88 -21.28 -6.94
CA SER A 273 -17.03 -19.97 -6.32
C SER A 273 -15.69 -19.33 -6.05
N PHE A 274 -15.66 -18.01 -5.94
CA PHE A 274 -14.51 -17.28 -5.42
C PHE A 274 -14.96 -16.24 -4.40
N GLU A 275 -14.05 -15.89 -3.51
CA GLU A 275 -14.21 -14.85 -2.50
C GLU A 275 -12.98 -13.93 -2.51
N VAL A 276 -13.24 -12.67 -2.17
CA VAL A 276 -12.22 -11.67 -1.94
C VAL A 276 -12.51 -11.01 -0.61
N ASP A 277 -11.53 -11.03 0.29
CA ASP A 277 -11.63 -10.39 1.58
C ASP A 277 -10.29 -9.79 2.01
N ILE A 278 -10.33 -9.01 3.07
CA ILE A 278 -9.16 -8.47 3.74
C ILE A 278 -9.39 -8.49 5.25
N ASP A 279 -8.34 -8.38 6.03
CA ASP A 279 -8.45 -8.29 7.49
C ASP A 279 -9.28 -7.07 7.92
N ASP A 280 -10.08 -7.27 8.98
CA ASP A 280 -11.20 -6.38 9.33
C ASP A 280 -10.81 -4.90 9.50
N LYS A 281 -9.57 -4.61 9.89
CA LYS A 281 -9.10 -3.22 10.05
C LYS A 281 -9.07 -2.42 8.74
N TRP A 282 -8.97 -3.10 7.60
CA TRP A 282 -8.96 -2.50 6.26
C TRP A 282 -10.32 -2.56 5.55
N LYS A 283 -11.29 -3.31 6.09
CA LYS A 283 -12.66 -3.33 5.56
C LYS A 283 -13.25 -1.94 5.62
N ASP A 284 -14.03 -1.61 4.59
CA ASP A 284 -14.70 -0.31 4.43
C ASP A 284 -13.76 0.90 4.41
N SER A 285 -12.46 0.68 4.21
CA SER A 285 -11.50 1.77 3.99
C SER A 285 -11.84 2.56 2.72
N SER A 286 -11.71 3.89 2.82
CA SER A 286 -11.83 4.78 1.65
C SER A 286 -10.77 4.42 0.61
N PHE A 287 -9.56 4.12 1.08
CA PHE A 287 -8.53 3.48 0.27
C PHE A 287 -7.48 2.82 1.16
N MET A 288 -6.80 1.84 0.59
CA MET A 288 -5.51 1.36 1.09
C MET A 288 -4.52 1.26 -0.06
N MET A 289 -3.26 1.51 0.24
CA MET A 289 -2.19 1.42 -0.73
C MET A 289 -0.97 0.83 -0.06
N ALA A 290 -0.60 -0.36 -0.52
CA ALA A 290 0.58 -1.04 -0.05
C ALA A 290 1.86 -0.39 -0.59
N SER A 291 2.92 -0.43 0.20
CA SER A 291 4.26 0.07 -0.12
C SER A 291 5.26 -0.53 0.87
N GLY A 292 6.46 0.01 0.97
CA GLY A 292 7.41 -0.38 2.00
C GLY A 292 8.82 0.17 1.77
N PRO A 293 9.72 -0.05 2.73
CA PRO A 293 9.47 -0.61 4.06
C PRO A 293 8.81 0.41 5.01
N MET A 294 8.24 -0.06 6.13
CA MET A 294 7.80 0.84 7.21
C MET A 294 9.00 1.43 7.92
N LEU A 295 9.08 2.77 7.98
CA LEU A 295 10.24 3.46 8.56
C LEU A 295 10.13 3.66 10.07
N VAL A 296 8.92 3.93 10.57
CA VAL A 296 8.68 4.21 11.99
C VAL A 296 7.37 3.54 12.40
N ARG A 297 7.42 2.75 13.48
CA ARG A 297 6.25 2.21 14.19
C ARG A 297 6.35 2.67 15.63
N MET A 298 5.39 3.47 16.09
CA MET A 298 5.34 3.85 17.50
C MET A 298 4.76 2.69 18.30
N ASP A 299 5.50 2.21 19.30
CA ASP A 299 4.92 1.34 20.32
C ASP A 299 4.12 2.21 21.33
N LYS A 300 3.09 1.66 21.96
CA LYS A 300 2.31 2.40 22.96
C LYS A 300 3.16 2.84 24.18
N SER A 301 4.39 2.34 24.34
CA SER A 301 5.31 2.71 25.42
C SER A 301 6.20 3.92 25.11
N THR A 302 6.20 4.44 23.88
CA THR A 302 7.04 5.57 23.44
C THR A 302 6.29 6.89 23.34
N CYS A 303 4.96 6.90 23.49
CA CYS A 303 4.21 8.12 23.79
C CYS A 303 4.47 8.55 25.24
N ARG A 304 5.33 9.54 25.44
CA ARG A 304 5.36 10.35 26.66
C ARG A 304 4.53 11.61 26.47
#